data_AF-A0A376KV55-F1
#
_entry.id   AF-A0A376KV55-F1
#
_cell.length_a   1.000
_cell.length_b   1.000
_cell.length_c   1.000
_cell.angle_alpha   90.00
_cell.angle_beta   90.00
_cell.angle_gamma   90.00
#
_symmetry.space_group_name_H-M   'P 1'
#
loop_
_entity.id
_entity.type
_entity.pdbx_description
1 polymer ?
#
loop_
_entity_poly.entity_id
_entity_poly.type
_entity_poly.pdbx_seq_one_letter_code
_entity_poly.pdbx_strand_id
1 'polypeptide(L)' 'MQLKRVAEAKLPTPWGDFLMVGFEELATGHDHVALVYGDISGHTPVLARVHFRMSDR' A
#
# COMPACT_ATOMS: atom_id res chain seq x y z
N MET A 1 -9.65 -3.62 -14.11
CA MET A 1 -8.74 -3.11 -13.07
C MET A 1 -9.06 -1.64 -12.86
N GLN A 2 -9.45 -1.21 -11.64
CA GLN A 2 -9.89 0.18 -11.38
C GLN A 2 -8.78 1.07 -10.77
N LEU A 3 -7.66 0.46 -10.36
CA LEU A 3 -6.50 1.13 -9.77
C LEU A 3 -5.28 0.96 -10.69
N LYS A 4 -4.43 1.99 -10.77
CA LYS A 4 -3.09 1.92 -11.35
C LYS A 4 -2.02 2.09 -10.27
N ARG A 5 -0.96 1.30 -10.33
CA ARG A 5 0.24 1.51 -9.50
C ARG A 5 1.01 2.69 -10.08
N VAL A 6 1.25 3.73 -9.29
CA VAL A 6 1.84 4.99 -9.78
C VAL A 6 3.24 5.26 -9.26
N ALA A 7 3.56 4.78 -8.06
CA ALA A 7 4.86 5.04 -7.43
C ALA A 7 5.19 3.97 -6.38
N GLU A 8 6.47 3.88 -6.05
CA GLU A 8 6.97 3.12 -4.92
C GLU A 8 8.09 3.89 -4.21
N ALA A 9 8.17 3.74 -2.89
CA ALA A 9 9.21 4.35 -2.08
C ALA A 9 9.50 3.51 -0.83
N LYS A 10 10.70 3.69 -0.28
CA LYS A 10 11.06 3.13 1.03
C LYS A 10 10.50 4.03 2.13
N LEU A 11 9.74 3.46 3.07
CA LEU A 11 9.20 4.13 4.24
C LEU A 11 9.85 3.58 5.52
N PRO A 12 10.85 4.29 6.09
CA PRO A 12 11.37 3.95 7.40
C PRO A 12 10.31 4.21 8.48
N THR A 13 10.05 3.21 9.30
CA THR A 13 9.17 3.32 10.48
C THR A 13 9.88 2.78 11.71
N PRO A 14 9.39 3.04 12.94
CA PRO A 14 9.94 2.42 14.15
C PRO A 14 9.93 0.88 14.13
N TRP A 15 9.07 0.27 13.29
CA TRP A 15 8.98 -1.18 13.13
C TRP A 15 9.83 -1.72 11.98
N GLY A 16 10.67 -0.88 11.38
CA GLY A 16 11.51 -1.20 10.25
C GLY A 16 11.02 -0.58 8.94
N ASP A 17 11.61 -1.03 7.85
CA ASP A 17 11.40 -0.45 6.53
C ASP A 17 10.25 -1.14 5.80
N PHE A 18 9.27 -0.34 5.38
CA PHE A 18 8.19 -0.79 4.50
C PHE A 18 8.47 -0.34 3.07
N LEU A 19 8.11 -1.16 2.09
CA LEU A 19 7.87 -0.71 0.73
C LEU A 19 6.48 -0.08 0.69
N MET A 20 6.44 1.23 0.52
CA MET A 20 5.20 1.97 0.27
C MET A 20 4.90 1.92 -1.23
N VAL A 21 3.71 1.47 -1.59
CA VAL A 21 3.23 1.45 -2.98
C VAL A 21 2.01 2.35 -3.11
N GLY A 22 2.11 3.36 -3.96
CA GLY A 22 1.01 4.27 -4.27
C GLY A 22 0.15 3.74 -5.42
N PHE A 23 -1.16 3.85 -5.25
CA PHE A 23 -2.16 3.52 -6.25
C PHE A 23 -3.10 4.70 -6.48
N GLU A 24 -3.51 4.91 -7.72
CA GLU A 24 -4.49 5.93 -8.09
C GLU A 24 -5.71 5.24 -8.72
N GLU A 25 -6.90 5.62 -8.28
CA GLU A 25 -8.16 5.15 -8.85
C GLU A 25 -8.45 5.85 -10.19
N LEU A 26 -8.63 5.06 -11.26
CA LEU A 26 -8.78 5.58 -12.63
C LEU A 26 -10.03 6.44 -12.82
N ALA A 27 -11.08 6.17 -12.04
CA ALA A 27 -12.37 6.86 -12.19
C ALA A 27 -12.45 8.17 -11.40
N THR A 28 -11.78 8.25 -10.24
CA THR A 28 -11.94 9.36 -9.28
C THR A 28 -10.65 10.16 -9.09
N GLY A 29 -9.49 9.59 -9.44
CA GLY A 29 -8.18 10.13 -9.10
C GLY A 29 -7.81 9.98 -7.63
N HIS A 30 -8.58 9.24 -6.82
CA HIS A 30 -8.27 9.05 -5.41
C HIS A 30 -7.02 8.20 -5.20
N ASP A 31 -6.18 8.64 -4.26
CA ASP A 31 -4.99 7.91 -3.85
C ASP A 31 -5.28 6.85 -2.80
N HIS A 32 -4.69 5.68 -3.01
CA HIS A 32 -4.61 4.57 -2.07
C HIS A 32 -3.14 4.18 -1.85
N VAL A 33 -2.85 3.57 -0.71
CA VAL A 33 -1.49 3.13 -0.37
C VAL A 33 -1.50 1.70 0.16
N ALA A 34 -0.50 0.91 -0.23
CA ALA A 34 -0.16 -0.35 0.42
C ALA A 34 1.20 -0.22 1.11
N LEU A 35 1.30 -0.77 2.32
CA LEU A 35 2.56 -0.91 3.05
C LEU A 35 2.94 -2.38 3.06
N VAL A 36 4.05 -2.73 2.41
CA VAL A 36 4.57 -4.10 2.31
C VAL A 36 5.80 -4.23 3.18
N TYR A 37 5.83 -5.27 4.01
CA TYR A 37 6.94 -5.55 4.92
C TYR A 37 7.57 -6.90 4.60
N GLY A 38 8.89 -6.92 4.38
CA GLY A 38 9.61 -8.12 4.00
C GLY A 38 9.31 -8.60 2.57
N ASP A 39 9.62 -9.87 2.31
CA ASP A 39 9.32 -10.54 1.05
C ASP A 39 7.98 -11.26 1.15
N ILE A 40 7.04 -10.89 0.28
CA ILE A 40 5.68 -11.45 0.21
C ILE A 40 5.51 -12.42 -0.98
N SER A 41 6.60 -12.82 -1.63
CA SER A 41 6.58 -13.75 -2.75
C SER A 41 6.37 -15.21 -2.30
N GLY A 42 6.07 -16.09 -3.27
CA GLY A 42 5.86 -17.52 -3.03
C GLY A 42 4.40 -17.92 -2.81
N HIS A 43 4.20 -19.07 -2.15
CA HIS A 43 2.89 -19.72 -2.03
C HIS A 43 2.28 -19.62 -0.63
N THR A 44 3.03 -19.13 0.35
CA THR A 44 2.53 -18.97 1.72
C THR A 44 1.47 -17.87 1.75
N PRO A 45 0.30 -18.09 2.39
CA PRO A 45 -0.68 -17.03 2.55
C PRO A 45 -0.09 -15.78 3.24
N VAL A 46 -0.31 -14.61 2.63
CA VAL A 46 0.24 -13.35 3.12
C VAL A 46 -0.68 -12.77 4.21
N LEU A 47 -0.10 -12.43 5.36
CA LEU A 47 -0.81 -11.68 6.40
C LEU A 47 -1.10 -10.26 5.91
N ALA A 48 -2.38 -9.88 5.88
CA ALA A 48 -2.81 -8.57 5.40
C ALA A 48 -3.82 -7.90 6.34
N ARG A 49 -3.81 -6.56 6.34
CA ARG A 49 -4.80 -5.73 7.04
C ARG A 49 -5.33 -4.67 6.09
N VAL A 50 -6.65 -4.59 5.96
CA VAL A 50 -7.33 -3.48 5.30
C VAL A 50 -7.67 -2.44 6.37
N HIS A 51 -7.23 -1.21 6.14
CA HIS A 51 -7.50 -0.07 7.01
C HIS A 51 -8.14 1.04 6.19
N PHE A 52 -9.28 1.54 6.63
CA PHE A 52 -9.96 2.66 5.97
C PHE A 52 -9.33 3.97 6.43
N ARG A 53 -8.92 4.82 5.48
CA ARG A 53 -8.49 6.18 5.81
C ARG A 53 -9.68 6.94 6.34
N MET A 54 -9.65 7.26 7.63
CA MET A 54 -10.52 8.25 8.22
C MET A 54 -9.79 9.60 8.16
N SER A 55 -10.32 10.52 7.36
CA SER A 55 -9.87 11.91 7.35
C SER A 55 -10.65 12.65 8.42
N ASP A 56 -9.95 13.32 9.34
CA ASP A 56 -10.53 14.28 10.31
C ASP A 56 -10.60 15.70 9.72
N ARG A 57 -10.66 15.77 8.39
CA ARG A 57 -10.93 16.97 7.60
C ARG A 57 -12.13 16.70 6.72
#